data_AF-A0A917C7B4-F1
#
_entry.id   AF-A0A917C7B4-F1
#
_cell.length_a   1.000
_cell.length_b   1.000
_cell.length_c   1.000
_cell.angle_alpha   90.00
_cell.angle_beta   90.00
_cell.angle_gamma   90.00
#
_symmetry.space_group_name_H-M   'P 1'
#
loop_
_entity.id
_entity.type
_entity.pdbx_description
1 polymer ?
#
loop_
_entity_poly.entity_id
_entity_poly.type
_entity_poly.pdbx_seq_one_letter_code
_entity_poly.pdbx_strand_id
1 'polypeptide(L)' 'MTYVPTAEDAAASTRTAGITVPPETAARMARAITPALTTFAPIAQALPFDLEPATFLAVQKPKEAGK' A
#
# COMPACT_ATOMS: atom_id res chain seq x y z
N MET A 1 2.34 -8.55 -12.75
CA MET A 1 1.46 -7.59 -13.46
C MET A 1 1.77 -6.21 -12.90
N THR A 2 2.40 -5.31 -13.65
CA THR A 2 2.71 -3.96 -13.18
C THR A 2 1.46 -3.09 -13.24
N TYR A 3 0.94 -2.70 -12.07
CA TYR A 3 -0.21 -1.81 -11.95
C TYR A 3 0.23 -0.36 -12.18
N VAL A 4 -0.47 0.33 -13.08
CA VAL A 4 -0.28 1.75 -13.36
C VAL A 4 -1.56 2.48 -12.92
N PRO A 5 -1.52 3.27 -11.84
CA PRO A 5 -2.70 3.96 -11.34
C PRO A 5 -3.18 5.04 -12.30
N THR A 6 -4.49 5.16 -12.39
CA THR A 6 -5.17 6.22 -13.15
C THR A 6 -5.43 7.45 -12.28
N ALA A 7 -5.84 8.55 -12.91
CA ALA A 7 -6.30 9.74 -12.16
C ALA A 7 -7.54 9.43 -11.30
N GLU A 8 -8.41 8.52 -11.75
CA GLU A 8 -9.58 8.09 -10.99
C GLU A 8 -9.16 7.30 -9.73
N ASP A 9 -8.18 6.40 -9.85
CA ASP A 9 -7.65 5.64 -8.71
C ASP A 9 -7.03 6.56 -7.66
N ALA A 10 -6.27 7.56 -8.10
CA ALA A 10 -5.70 8.57 -7.22
C ALA A 10 -6.79 9.41 -6.53
N ALA A 11 -7.80 9.86 -7.27
CA ALA A 11 -8.92 10.61 -6.70
C ALA A 11 -9.72 9.76 -5.70
N ALA A 12 -9.99 8.50 -6.00
CA ALA A 12 -10.63 7.56 -5.08
C ALA A 12 -9.83 7.42 -3.78
N SER A 13 -8.51 7.28 -3.88
CA SER A 13 -7.61 7.19 -2.72
C SER A 13 -7.60 8.47 -1.86
N THR A 14 -7.67 9.66 -2.46
CA THR A 14 -7.77 10.90 -1.68
C THR A 14 -9.11 11.03 -0.95
N ARG A 15 -10.20 10.54 -1.54
CA ARG A 15 -11.53 10.56 -0.92
C ARG A 15 -11.61 9.69 0.33
N THR A 16 -10.88 8.56 0.40
CA THR A 16 -10.84 7.75 1.63
C THR A 16 -10.17 8.49 2.78
N ALA A 17 -9.27 9.43 2.49
CA ALA A 17 -8.65 10.34 3.45
C ALA A 17 -9.50 11.60 3.74
N GLY A 18 -10.70 11.71 3.17
CA GLY A 18 -11.56 12.90 3.31
C GLY A 18 -11.07 14.12 2.53
N ILE A 19 -10.12 13.95 1.62
CA ILE A 19 -9.55 15.04 0.81
C ILE A 19 -10.15 14.97 -0.59
N THR A 20 -10.68 16.09 -1.06
CA THR A 20 -11.09 16.23 -2.47
C THR A 20 -10.03 17.03 -3.21
N VAL A 21 -9.50 16.47 -4.30
CA VAL A 21 -8.48 17.13 -5.12
C VAL A 21 -9.01 17.42 -6.54
N PRO A 22 -8.53 18.47 -7.21
CA PRO A 22 -8.87 18.73 -8.61
C PRO A 22 -8.39 17.61 -9.54
N PRO A 23 -9.06 17.37 -10.69
CA PRO A 23 -8.69 16.32 -11.64
C PRO A 23 -7.23 16.37 -12.11
N GLU A 24 -6.71 17.58 -12.35
CA GLU A 24 -5.30 17.79 -12.73
C GLU A 24 -4.34 17.33 -11.64
N THR A 25 -4.66 17.61 -10.37
CA THR A 25 -3.85 17.18 -9.22
C THR A 25 -3.88 15.66 -9.09
N ALA A 26 -5.04 15.03 -9.25
CA ALA A 26 -5.16 13.57 -9.26
C ALA A 26 -4.32 12.93 -10.38
N ALA A 27 -4.33 13.51 -11.58
CA ALA A 27 -3.51 13.06 -12.70
C ALA A 27 -2.00 13.20 -12.40
N ARG A 28 -1.59 14.30 -11.75
CA ARG A 28 -0.20 14.48 -11.30
C ARG A 28 0.20 13.45 -10.25
N MET A 29 -0.66 13.15 -9.29
CA MET A 29 -0.41 12.13 -8.26
C MET A 29 -0.22 10.74 -8.89
N ALA A 30 -1.11 10.35 -9.81
CA ALA A 30 -0.99 9.09 -10.54
C ALA A 30 0.34 8.96 -11.30
N ARG A 31 0.76 10.03 -12.00
CA ARG A 31 2.07 10.07 -12.67
C ARG A 31 3.24 9.99 -11.69
N ALA A 32 3.14 10.68 -10.55
CA ALA A 32 4.22 10.74 -9.56
C ALA A 32 4.42 9.44 -8.79
N ILE A 33 3.36 8.68 -8.51
CA ILE A 33 3.43 7.44 -7.73
C ILE A 33 3.79 6.21 -8.58
N THR A 34 3.53 6.25 -9.89
CA THR A 34 3.80 5.14 -10.82
C THR A 34 5.25 4.61 -10.76
N PRO A 35 6.30 5.44 -10.72
CA PRO A 35 7.68 4.97 -10.59
C PRO A 35 7.90 4.16 -9.31
N ALA A 36 7.37 4.64 -8.17
CA ALA A 36 7.49 3.93 -6.90
C ALA A 36 6.82 2.55 -6.96
N LEU A 37 5.58 2.47 -7.44
CA LEU A 37 4.87 1.19 -7.58
C LEU A 37 5.58 0.22 -8.51
N THR A 38 6.18 0.74 -9.59
CA THR A 38 6.97 -0.06 -10.53
C THR A 38 8.24 -0.61 -9.86
N THR A 39 8.91 0.20 -9.03
CA THR A 39 10.08 -0.23 -8.25
C THR A 39 9.72 -1.29 -7.20
N PHE A 40 8.54 -1.21 -6.57
CA PHE A 40 8.09 -2.18 -5.57
C PHE A 40 7.45 -3.44 -6.18
N ALA A 41 7.04 -3.43 -7.44
CA ALA A 41 6.38 -4.55 -8.10
C ALA A 41 7.12 -5.91 -7.99
N PRO A 42 8.46 -5.98 -8.08
CA PRO A 42 9.20 -7.25 -7.94
C PRO A 42 9.11 -7.90 -6.55
N ILE A 43 8.87 -7.11 -5.50
CA ILE A 43 8.81 -7.60 -4.11
C ILE A 43 7.38 -7.68 -3.56
N ALA A 44 6.39 -7.11 -4.26
CA ALA A 44 4.99 -7.10 -3.84
C ALA A 44 4.39 -8.52 -3.69
N GLN A 45 4.94 -9.51 -4.40
CA GLN A 45 4.55 -10.92 -4.27
C GLN A 45 5.59 -11.77 -3.50
N ALA A 46 6.64 -11.13 -3.00
CA ALA A 46 7.71 -11.79 -2.24
C ALA A 46 7.57 -11.57 -0.72
N LEU A 47 6.63 -10.75 -0.26
CA LEU A 47 6.32 -10.71 1.17
C LEU A 47 5.71 -12.06 1.56
N PRO A 48 6.32 -12.81 2.49
CA PRO A 48 5.75 -14.04 3.02
C PRO A 48 4.61 -13.66 3.97
N PHE A 49 3.50 -13.17 3.42
CA PHE A 49 2.24 -13.04 4.16
C PHE A 49 1.56 -14.40 4.32
N ASP A 50 2.34 -15.44 4.57
CA ASP A 50 1.87 -16.69 5.17
C ASP A 50 1.93 -16.55 6.70
N LEU A 51 1.39 -15.44 7.21
CA LEU A 51 0.94 -15.40 8.58
C LEU A 51 -0.55 -15.62 8.47
N GLU A 52 -1.00 -16.85 8.71
CA GLU A 52 -2.39 -17.06 9.09
C GLU A 52 -2.77 -15.96 10.10
N PRO A 53 -3.94 -15.31 9.98
CA PRO A 53 -4.30 -14.14 10.80
C PRO A 53 -4.08 -14.35 12.31
N ALA A 54 -4.15 -15.59 12.79
CA ALA A 54 -3.84 -15.98 14.17
C ALA A 54 -2.37 -15.77 14.59
N THR A 55 -1.42 -15.94 13.67
CA THR A 55 0.01 -15.88 13.94
C THR A 55 0.53 -14.44 14.04
N PHE A 56 -0.07 -13.49 13.33
CA PHE A 56 0.32 -12.08 13.38
C PHE A 56 0.33 -11.52 14.81
N LEU A 57 -0.68 -11.84 15.61
CA LEU A 57 -0.76 -11.42 17.02
C LEU A 57 0.28 -12.12 17.91
N ALA A 58 0.70 -13.34 17.56
CA ALA A 58 1.72 -14.07 18.32
C ALA A 58 3.12 -13.47 18.12
N VAL A 59 3.44 -12.96 16.92
CA VAL A 59 4.73 -12.31 16.63
C VAL A 59 4.80 -10.89 17.21
N GLN A 60 3.66 -10.18 17.33
CA GLN A 60 3.63 -8.85 17.93
C GLN A 60 3.83 -8.83 19.44
N LYS A 61 3.59 -9.94 20.14
CA LYS A 61 3.87 -10.01 21.58
C LYS A 61 5.39 -10.06 21.76
N PRO A 62 6.02 -9.11 22.48
CA PRO A 62 7.40 -9.30 22.91
C PRO A 62 7.45 -10.62 23.70
N LYS A 63 8.49 -11.44 23.47
CA LYS A 63 8.73 -12.61 24.31
C LYS A 63 8.71 -12.12 25.75
N GLU A 64 7.74 -12.57 26.55
CA GLU A 64 7.86 -12.43 27.99
C GLU A 64 9.16 -13.14 28.36
N ALA A 65 10.14 -12.35 28.80
CA ALA A 65 11.37 -12.90 29.35
C ALA A 65 10.94 -13.74 30.54
N GLY A 66 11.02 -15.06 30.36
CA GLY A 66 10.57 -16.03 31.34
C GLY A 66 11.14 -15.73 32.72
N LYS A 67 10.26 -15.81 33.72
CA LYS A 67 10.65 -16.00 35.11
C LYS A 67 9.82 -17.12 35.69
#